data_AF-A0A3M1XTA4-F1
#
_entry.id   AF-A0A3M1XTA4-F1
#
_cell.length_a   1.000
_cell.length_b   1.000
_cell.length_c   1.000
_cell.angle_alpha   90.00
_cell.angle_beta   90.00
_cell.angle_gamma   90.00
#
_symmetry.space_group_name_H-M   'P 1'
#
loop_
_entity.id
_entity.type
_entity.pdbx_description
1 polymer ?
#
loop_
_entity_poly.entity_id
_entity_poly.type
_entity_poly.pdbx_seq_one_letter_code
_entity_poly.pdbx_strand_id
1 'polypeptide(L)'
;MEARPSYSFGSILWLTLVVIYASVALHEAGHWLMLELYGRGPTMGFAGIVQRWDEPPLHPEHWQKIEYPEVGIGWMRLESLPETDLEWAIMLLAGQLVPLILIVLGIFLYRRHGTARAGVLGLMLVFVNGAMGLGKLIGLLQGARGDLYFFSLHVPVNPTPLKLGFIGVQLAGLVWVWQKLSPSWRRLWGGSLVLGYFLIIIPLRIADGYLRQQVNLEAGWAQPLLGWSRPVLLAHALVAALFVLWWWRQPAKTPQTG
;
A
#
# COMPACT_ATOMS: atom_id res chain seq x y z
N MET A 1 -36.03 -3.21 -3.57
CA MET A 1 -35.62 -3.78 -4.87
C MET A 1 -34.31 -3.13 -5.25
N GLU A 2 -33.32 -3.86 -5.75
CA GLU A 2 -32.10 -3.21 -6.24
C GLU A 2 -31.63 -3.87 -7.53
N ALA A 3 -32.02 -3.26 -8.65
CA ALA A 3 -31.38 -3.46 -9.95
C ALA A 3 -29.94 -2.92 -9.85
N ARG A 4 -29.03 -3.75 -9.32
CA ARG A 4 -27.61 -3.44 -9.19
C ARG A 4 -26.87 -3.94 -10.44
N PRO A 5 -25.83 -3.24 -10.91
CA PRO A 5 -24.98 -3.76 -11.97
C PRO A 5 -24.43 -5.12 -11.54
N SER A 6 -24.59 -6.13 -12.38
CA SER A 6 -24.13 -7.49 -12.12
C SER A 6 -22.61 -7.58 -12.31
N TYR A 7 -21.84 -7.06 -11.35
CA TYR A 7 -20.43 -7.36 -11.30
C TYR A 7 -20.25 -8.85 -11.00
N SER A 8 -19.62 -9.57 -11.93
CA SER A 8 -19.22 -10.96 -11.70
C SER A 8 -18.13 -11.03 -10.63
N PHE A 9 -17.93 -12.23 -10.08
CA PHE A 9 -16.80 -12.49 -9.19
C PHE A 9 -15.47 -12.08 -9.84
N GLY A 10 -15.26 -12.40 -11.13
CA GLY A 10 -14.05 -12.03 -11.85
C GLY A 10 -13.82 -10.51 -11.92
N SER A 11 -14.88 -9.72 -12.15
CA SER A 11 -14.77 -8.26 -12.15
C SER A 11 -14.43 -7.68 -10.78
N ILE A 12 -15.05 -8.21 -9.71
CA ILE A 12 -14.73 -7.77 -8.34
C ILE A 12 -13.33 -8.20 -7.94
N LEU A 13 -12.93 -9.45 -8.24
CA LEU A 13 -11.58 -9.93 -8.00
C LEU A 13 -10.55 -9.05 -8.70
N TRP A 14 -10.72 -8.76 -10.00
CA TRP A 14 -9.82 -7.87 -10.73
C TRP A 14 -9.72 -6.48 -10.08
N LEU A 15 -10.86 -5.87 -9.73
CA LEU A 15 -10.86 -4.58 -9.06
C LEU A 15 -10.14 -4.65 -7.71
N THR A 16 -10.36 -5.72 -6.93
CA THR A 16 -9.66 -5.97 -5.67
C THR A 16 -8.16 -6.08 -5.87
N LEU A 17 -7.69 -6.84 -6.87
CA LEU A 17 -6.26 -6.97 -7.20
C LEU A 17 -5.64 -5.60 -7.49
N VAL A 18 -6.26 -4.81 -8.36
CA VAL A 18 -5.78 -3.47 -8.72
C VAL A 18 -5.76 -2.54 -7.51
N VAL A 19 -6.81 -2.54 -6.70
CA VAL A 19 -6.89 -1.68 -5.52
C VAL A 19 -5.88 -2.08 -4.45
N ILE A 20 -5.65 -3.38 -4.21
CA ILE A 20 -4.59 -3.83 -3.29
C ILE A 20 -3.23 -3.37 -3.79
N TYR A 21 -2.93 -3.59 -5.07
CA TYR A 21 -1.67 -3.17 -5.66
C TYR A 21 -1.47 -1.64 -5.57
N ALA A 22 -2.49 -0.87 -5.96
CA ALA A 22 -2.44 0.59 -5.89
C ALA A 22 -2.32 1.11 -4.46
N SER A 23 -2.99 0.49 -3.48
CA SER A 23 -2.86 0.84 -2.06
C SER A 23 -1.44 0.65 -1.56
N VAL A 24 -0.77 -0.46 -1.91
CA VAL A 24 0.64 -0.70 -1.56
C VAL A 24 1.53 0.33 -2.26
N ALA A 25 1.39 0.49 -3.58
CA ALA A 25 2.18 1.44 -4.35
C ALA A 25 2.06 2.88 -3.81
N LEU A 26 0.84 3.32 -3.45
CA LEU A 26 0.61 4.64 -2.89
C LEU A 26 1.14 4.77 -1.46
N HIS A 27 1.05 3.73 -0.63
CA HIS A 27 1.68 3.71 0.69
C HIS A 27 3.19 3.98 0.56
N GLU A 28 3.86 3.25 -0.33
CA GLU A 28 5.29 3.44 -0.58
C GLU A 28 5.60 4.79 -1.24
N ALA A 29 4.73 5.27 -2.13
CA ALA A 29 4.84 6.60 -2.71
C ALA A 29 4.77 7.72 -1.66
N GLY A 30 4.04 7.51 -0.55
CA GLY A 30 4.02 8.44 0.57
C GLY A 30 5.40 8.59 1.23
N HIS A 31 6.08 7.48 1.51
CA HIS A 31 7.44 7.49 2.04
C HIS A 31 8.43 8.11 1.04
N TRP A 32 8.36 7.67 -0.22
CA TRP A 32 9.18 8.16 -1.32
C TRP A 32 9.08 9.67 -1.47
N LEU A 33 7.86 10.21 -1.50
CA LEU A 33 7.63 11.65 -1.69
C LEU A 33 8.31 12.47 -0.61
N MET A 34 8.23 12.04 0.65
CA MET A 34 8.88 12.78 1.74
C MET A 34 10.41 12.74 1.61
N LEU A 35 10.97 11.59 1.26
CA LEU A 35 12.42 11.45 1.05
C LEU A 35 12.91 12.27 -0.15
N GLU A 36 12.13 12.32 -1.24
CA GLU A 36 12.44 13.14 -2.40
C GLU A 36 12.40 14.64 -2.06
N LEU A 37 11.39 15.09 -1.30
CA LEU A 37 11.29 16.47 -0.84
C LEU A 37 12.44 16.89 0.08
N TYR A 38 13.01 15.94 0.83
CA TYR A 38 14.19 16.15 1.65
C TYR A 38 15.51 15.97 0.88
N GLY A 39 15.47 15.70 -0.43
CA GLY A 39 16.67 15.50 -1.25
C GLY A 39 17.48 14.27 -0.88
N ARG A 40 16.81 13.17 -0.47
CA ARG A 40 17.48 11.94 0.01
C ARG A 40 17.68 10.87 -1.08
N GLY A 41 17.24 11.14 -2.31
CA GLY A 41 17.42 10.26 -3.47
C GLY A 41 17.02 8.79 -3.23
N PRO A 42 15.77 8.49 -2.79
CA PRO A 42 15.37 7.13 -2.49
C PRO A 42 15.31 6.24 -3.74
N THR A 43 15.74 4.99 -3.61
CA THR A 43 15.43 3.94 -4.60
C THR A 43 14.32 3.04 -4.08
N MET A 44 13.16 3.12 -4.71
CA MET A 44 11.97 2.35 -4.33
C MET A 44 11.90 1.01 -5.06
N GLY A 45 11.56 -0.02 -4.29
CA GLY A 45 11.15 -1.35 -4.75
C GLY A 45 9.63 -1.49 -4.87
N PHE A 46 9.15 -2.73 -4.92
CA PHE A 46 7.72 -3.04 -4.96
C PHE A 46 7.05 -2.91 -3.58
N ALA A 47 7.80 -3.15 -2.51
CA ALA A 47 7.30 -3.18 -1.13
C ALA A 47 8.06 -2.21 -0.21
N GLY A 48 8.56 -1.11 -0.79
CA GLY A 48 9.15 0.02 -0.08
C GLY A 48 10.57 0.35 -0.51
N ILE A 49 11.24 1.18 0.27
CA ILE A 49 12.62 1.59 0.01
C ILE A 49 13.49 0.32 -0.08
N VAL A 50 14.34 0.26 -1.10
CA VAL A 50 15.26 -0.85 -1.26
C VAL A 50 16.21 -0.85 -0.05
N GLN A 51 16.05 -1.89 0.78
CA GLN A 51 16.79 -2.04 2.02
C GLN A 51 17.24 -3.48 2.23
N ARG A 52 18.36 -3.65 2.93
CA ARG A 52 18.94 -4.93 3.35
C ARG A 52 19.23 -4.87 4.84
N TRP A 53 19.08 -5.99 5.51
CA TRP A 53 19.40 -6.15 6.93
C TRP A 53 20.44 -7.25 7.07
N ASP A 54 21.23 -7.17 8.14
CA ASP A 54 22.25 -8.15 8.58
C ASP A 54 23.50 -8.25 7.69
N GLU A 55 23.34 -8.31 6.38
CA GLU A 55 24.46 -8.41 5.43
C GLU A 55 24.76 -7.08 4.75
N PRO A 56 26.05 -6.66 4.68
CA PRO A 56 26.43 -5.50 3.91
C PRO A 56 26.15 -5.70 2.41
N PRO A 57 25.78 -4.64 1.68
CA PRO A 57 25.66 -4.69 0.23
C PRO A 57 27.03 -4.90 -0.43
N LEU A 58 27.04 -5.31 -1.69
CA LEU A 58 28.28 -5.52 -2.46
C LEU A 58 29.05 -4.22 -2.69
N HIS A 59 28.33 -3.10 -2.76
CA HIS A 59 28.85 -1.74 -2.97
C HIS A 59 28.40 -0.81 -1.84
N PRO A 60 28.94 -0.93 -0.61
CA PRO A 60 28.51 -0.12 0.55
C PRO A 60 28.57 1.39 0.34
N GLU A 61 29.45 1.87 -0.54
CA GLU A 61 29.60 3.28 -0.91
C GLU A 61 28.33 3.90 -1.52
N HIS A 62 27.40 3.09 -2.02
CA HIS A 62 26.13 3.54 -2.59
C HIS A 62 24.93 3.32 -1.65
N TRP A 63 25.17 3.02 -0.37
CA TRP A 63 24.13 2.70 0.59
C TRP A 63 24.36 3.44 1.90
N GLN A 64 23.28 3.78 2.58
CA GLN A 64 23.33 4.40 3.89
C GLN A 64 23.13 3.35 4.96
N LYS A 65 24.11 3.24 5.87
CA LYS A 65 24.05 2.35 7.03
C LYS A 65 23.18 2.97 8.12
N ILE A 66 22.23 2.20 8.64
CA ILE A 66 21.44 2.52 9.84
C ILE A 66 21.68 1.44 10.89
N GLU A 67 21.63 1.82 12.16
CA GLU A 67 21.84 0.89 13.27
C GLU A 67 20.83 1.19 14.38
N TYR A 68 20.01 0.18 14.71
CA TYR A 68 19.08 0.25 15.81
C TYR A 68 19.42 -0.85 16.82
N PRO A 69 19.62 -0.54 18.12
CA PRO A 69 20.04 -1.52 19.12
C PRO A 69 19.16 -2.77 19.20
N GLU A 70 17.86 -2.63 18.93
CA GLU A 70 16.88 -3.72 19.03
C GLU A 70 16.62 -4.47 17.72
N VAL A 71 17.01 -3.89 16.57
CA VAL A 71 16.70 -4.44 15.24
C VAL A 71 17.94 -4.95 14.53
N GLY A 72 19.10 -4.35 14.78
CA GLY A 72 20.37 -4.64 14.12
C GLY A 72 20.77 -3.58 13.10
N ILE A 73 21.66 -3.99 12.19
CA ILE A 73 22.23 -3.14 11.16
C ILE A 73 21.41 -3.26 9.87
N GLY A 74 20.95 -2.12 9.36
CA GLY A 74 20.28 -2.01 8.08
C GLY A 74 21.09 -1.18 7.09
N TRP A 75 20.85 -1.41 5.81
CA TRP A 75 21.41 -0.66 4.70
C TRP A 75 20.27 -0.20 3.81
N MET A 76 20.14 1.11 3.60
CA MET A 76 19.08 1.71 2.79
C MET A 76 19.68 2.33 1.53
N ARG A 77 19.03 2.11 0.38
CA ARG A 77 19.46 2.72 -0.88
C ARG A 77 18.91 4.15 -0.98
N LEU A 78 19.68 5.07 -0.40
CA LEU A 78 19.44 6.51 -0.30
C LEU A 78 20.75 7.26 -0.60
N GLU A 79 20.67 8.51 -1.03
CA GLU A 79 21.83 9.41 -1.14
C GLU A 79 22.32 9.86 0.25
N SER A 80 21.39 10.13 1.16
CA SER A 80 21.68 10.42 2.57
C SER A 80 20.51 9.98 3.46
N LEU A 81 20.77 9.80 4.76
CA LEU A 81 19.70 9.59 5.73
C LEU A 81 18.96 10.90 6.02
N PRO A 82 17.69 10.83 6.47
CA PRO A 82 17.04 11.95 7.12
C PRO A 82 17.88 12.46 8.31
N GLU A 83 18.03 13.78 8.41
CA GLU A 83 18.96 14.45 9.34
C GLU A 83 18.39 14.66 10.73
N THR A 84 17.05 14.71 10.84
CA THR A 84 16.36 14.99 12.09
C THR A 84 15.32 13.93 12.39
N ASP A 85 15.01 13.75 13.67
CA ASP A 85 13.92 12.88 14.12
C ASP A 85 12.58 13.29 13.52
N LEU A 86 12.37 14.58 13.26
CA LEU A 86 11.17 15.08 12.62
C LEU A 86 11.04 14.61 11.17
N GLU A 87 12.14 14.62 10.39
CA GLU A 87 12.12 14.10 9.01
C GLU A 87 11.82 12.61 8.99
N TRP A 88 12.45 11.83 9.87
CA TRP A 88 12.13 10.41 10.04
C TRP A 88 10.67 10.18 10.42
N ALA A 89 10.17 10.93 11.40
CA ALA A 89 8.80 10.83 11.88
C ALA A 89 7.78 11.11 10.77
N ILE A 90 7.97 12.19 10.00
CA ILE A 90 7.07 12.56 8.91
C ILE A 90 7.13 11.53 7.79
N MET A 91 8.33 11.11 7.39
CA MET A 91 8.52 10.09 6.35
C MET A 91 7.80 8.79 6.74
N LEU A 92 7.98 8.30 7.97
CA LEU A 92 7.37 7.05 8.45
C LEU A 92 5.84 7.16 8.59
N LEU A 93 5.31 8.34 8.93
CA LEU A 93 3.86 8.56 8.96
C LEU A 93 3.24 8.68 7.57
N ALA A 94 3.97 9.18 6.58
CA ALA A 94 3.42 9.48 5.26
C ALA A 94 2.76 8.26 4.61
N GLY A 95 3.41 7.10 4.61
CA GLY A 95 2.79 5.86 4.12
C GLY A 95 1.58 5.43 4.94
N GLN A 96 1.64 5.54 6.27
CA GLN A 96 0.55 5.15 7.17
C GLN A 96 -0.72 5.99 6.99
N LEU A 97 -0.59 7.25 6.57
CA LEU A 97 -1.71 8.15 6.30
C LEU A 97 -2.42 7.82 4.99
N VAL A 98 -1.74 7.23 4.00
CA VAL A 98 -2.31 6.95 2.68
C VAL A 98 -3.56 6.05 2.76
N PRO A 99 -3.55 4.90 3.44
CA PRO A 99 -4.76 4.09 3.60
C PRO A 99 -5.94 4.84 4.22
N LEU A 100 -5.68 5.78 5.14
CA LEU A 100 -6.74 6.60 5.75
C LEU A 100 -7.32 7.59 4.74
N ILE A 101 -6.46 8.25 3.95
CA ILE A 101 -6.88 9.13 2.86
C ILE A 101 -7.71 8.35 1.84
N LEU A 102 -7.30 7.13 1.48
CA LEU A 102 -8.04 6.27 0.55
C LEU A 102 -9.39 5.82 1.10
N ILE A 103 -9.51 5.59 2.41
CA ILE A 103 -10.81 5.35 3.06
C ILE A 103 -11.71 6.58 2.93
N VAL A 104 -11.21 7.78 3.26
CA VAL A 104 -11.99 9.03 3.16
C VAL A 104 -12.41 9.29 1.72
N LEU A 105 -11.49 9.16 0.77
CA LEU A 105 -11.77 9.30 -0.66
C LEU A 105 -12.80 8.27 -1.13
N GLY A 106 -12.68 7.00 -0.72
CA GLY A 106 -13.64 5.96 -1.07
C GLY A 106 -15.05 6.23 -0.55
N ILE A 107 -15.18 6.72 0.69
CA ILE A 107 -16.47 7.16 1.26
C ILE A 107 -17.03 8.34 0.45
N PHE A 108 -16.19 9.33 0.14
CA PHE A 108 -16.58 10.48 -0.67
C PHE A 108 -17.09 10.04 -2.05
N LEU A 109 -16.33 9.18 -2.75
CA LEU A 109 -16.69 8.67 -4.07
C LEU A 109 -18.03 7.92 -4.03
N TYR A 110 -18.24 7.08 -3.01
CA TYR A 110 -19.50 6.35 -2.83
C TYR A 110 -20.69 7.28 -2.57
N ARG A 111 -20.51 8.35 -1.78
CA ARG A 111 -21.60 9.27 -1.41
C ARG A 111 -21.94 10.30 -2.48
N ARG A 112 -20.96 10.72 -3.29
CA ARG A 112 -21.11 11.88 -4.20
C ARG A 112 -21.31 11.51 -5.66
N HIS A 113 -20.87 10.33 -6.10
CA HIS A 113 -21.04 9.97 -7.52
C HIS A 113 -22.36 9.25 -7.79
N GLY A 114 -23.08 9.73 -8.81
CA GLY A 114 -24.33 9.13 -9.27
C GLY A 114 -24.16 7.84 -10.08
N THR A 115 -22.94 7.43 -10.43
CA THR A 115 -22.73 6.20 -11.22
C THR A 115 -22.43 5.00 -10.33
N ALA A 116 -23.02 3.86 -10.64
CA ALA A 116 -22.79 2.62 -9.88
C ALA A 116 -21.32 2.17 -9.91
N ARG A 117 -20.61 2.46 -11.01
CA ARG A 117 -19.17 2.23 -11.17
C ARG A 117 -18.32 2.96 -10.14
N ALA A 118 -18.52 4.26 -10.00
CA ALA A 118 -17.78 5.07 -9.03
C ALA A 118 -18.13 4.66 -7.60
N GLY A 119 -19.39 4.30 -7.34
CA GLY A 119 -19.82 3.75 -6.06
C GLY A 119 -19.10 2.46 -5.68
N VAL A 120 -18.98 1.51 -6.61
CA VAL A 120 -18.26 0.25 -6.40
C VAL A 120 -16.76 0.46 -6.20
N LEU A 121 -16.12 1.34 -6.97
CA LEU A 121 -14.73 1.70 -6.76
C LEU A 121 -14.53 2.34 -5.37
N GLY A 122 -15.40 3.26 -4.98
CA GLY A 122 -15.35 3.91 -3.67
C GLY A 122 -15.48 2.90 -2.53
N LEU A 123 -16.46 1.98 -2.61
CA LEU A 123 -16.59 0.89 -1.64
C LEU A 123 -15.36 -0.02 -1.62
N MET A 124 -14.77 -0.35 -2.76
CA MET A 124 -13.59 -1.21 -2.83
C MET A 124 -12.37 -0.55 -2.20
N LEU A 125 -12.16 0.76 -2.43
CA LEU A 125 -11.11 1.53 -1.77
C LEU A 125 -11.24 1.46 -0.25
N VAL A 126 -12.44 1.69 0.30
CA VAL A 126 -12.67 1.58 1.74
C VAL A 126 -12.46 0.15 2.24
N PHE A 127 -12.94 -0.84 1.48
CA PHE A 127 -12.89 -2.25 1.87
C PHE A 127 -11.46 -2.77 1.97
N VAL A 128 -10.65 -2.55 0.93
CA VAL A 128 -9.26 -3.01 0.88
C VAL A 128 -8.40 -2.29 1.93
N ASN A 129 -8.48 -0.96 1.99
CA ASN A 129 -7.68 -0.18 2.94
C ASN A 129 -8.13 -0.40 4.39
N GLY A 130 -9.41 -0.71 4.61
CA GLY A 130 -9.92 -1.13 5.91
C GLY A 130 -9.42 -2.53 6.31
N ALA A 131 -9.35 -3.46 5.35
CA ALA A 131 -8.83 -4.81 5.57
C ALA A 131 -7.34 -4.84 5.94
N MET A 132 -6.55 -3.83 5.53
CA MET A 132 -5.17 -3.68 6.01
C MET A 132 -5.08 -3.60 7.54
N GLY A 133 -6.13 -3.13 8.22
CA GLY A 133 -6.22 -3.11 9.67
C GLY A 133 -6.17 -4.51 10.29
N LEU A 134 -6.70 -5.53 9.61
CA LEU A 134 -6.58 -6.93 10.03
C LEU A 134 -5.13 -7.41 9.96
N GLY A 135 -4.42 -7.04 8.89
CA GLY A 135 -2.99 -7.35 8.74
C GLY A 135 -2.14 -6.67 9.81
N LYS A 136 -2.45 -5.40 10.14
CA LYS A 136 -1.78 -4.67 11.22
C LYS A 136 -2.06 -5.26 12.61
N LEU A 137 -3.27 -5.78 12.85
CA LEU A 137 -3.60 -6.49 14.08
C LEU A 137 -2.74 -7.75 14.26
N ILE A 138 -2.52 -8.51 13.20
CA ILE A 138 -1.59 -9.65 13.21
C ILE A 138 -0.16 -9.14 13.47
N GLY A 139 0.24 -8.04 12.84
CA GLY A 139 1.54 -7.41 13.05
C GLY A 139 1.81 -6.96 14.50
N LEU A 140 0.77 -6.56 15.25
CA LEU A 140 0.92 -6.27 16.68
C LEU A 140 1.39 -7.48 17.48
N LEU A 141 0.96 -8.69 17.10
CA LEU A 141 1.38 -9.94 17.76
C LEU A 141 2.83 -10.32 17.42
N GLN A 142 3.40 -9.76 16.35
CA GLN A 142 4.74 -10.06 15.85
C GLN A 142 5.82 -9.09 16.37
N GLY A 143 5.46 -8.11 17.22
CA GLY A 143 6.41 -7.27 17.95
C GLY A 143 6.97 -6.06 17.18
N ALA A 144 8.26 -5.78 17.43
CA ALA A 144 9.01 -4.58 17.06
C ALA A 144 9.31 -4.46 15.55
N ARG A 145 8.29 -4.20 14.73
CA ARG A 145 8.42 -4.04 13.26
C ARG A 145 7.47 -2.99 12.67
N GLY A 146 7.82 -2.51 11.48
CA GLY A 146 7.01 -1.63 10.63
C GLY A 146 7.10 -0.13 10.98
N ASP A 147 6.54 0.71 10.13
CA ASP A 147 6.76 2.16 10.15
C ASP A 147 6.42 2.81 11.49
N LEU A 148 5.32 2.37 12.13
CA LEU A 148 4.90 2.90 13.42
C LEU A 148 5.78 2.46 14.60
N TYR A 149 6.54 1.37 14.47
CA TYR A 149 7.58 1.03 15.44
C TYR A 149 8.80 1.91 15.24
N PHE A 150 9.31 2.02 14.01
CA PHE A 150 10.44 2.93 13.72
C PHE A 150 10.10 4.38 14.06
N PHE A 151 8.85 4.80 13.86
CA PHE A 151 8.37 6.13 14.26
C PHE A 151 8.58 6.40 15.75
N SER A 152 8.31 5.40 16.60
CA SER A 152 8.50 5.54 18.05
C SER A 152 9.96 5.57 18.50
N LEU A 153 10.90 5.24 17.62
CA LEU A 153 12.34 5.41 17.90
C LEU A 153 12.77 6.86 17.75
N HIS A 154 12.05 7.65 16.94
CA HIS A 154 12.33 9.07 16.69
C HIS A 154 11.41 10.01 17.46
N VAL A 155 10.19 9.57 17.77
CA VAL A 155 9.23 10.34 18.56
C VAL A 155 8.96 9.58 19.86
N PRO A 156 9.21 10.17 21.04
CA PRO A 156 9.11 9.49 22.34
C PRO A 156 7.64 9.28 22.75
N VAL A 157 6.93 8.46 21.98
CA VAL A 157 5.55 8.06 22.21
C VAL A 157 5.44 6.54 22.21
N ASN A 158 4.52 6.01 23.01
CA ASN A 158 4.25 4.59 22.99
C ASN A 158 3.67 4.18 21.61
N PRO A 159 4.30 3.26 20.86
CA PRO A 159 3.83 2.86 19.54
C PRO A 159 2.48 2.13 19.58
N THR A 160 2.11 1.52 20.71
CA THR A 160 0.91 0.68 20.81
C THR A 160 -0.39 1.48 20.68
N PRO A 161 -0.65 2.54 21.48
CA PRO A 161 -1.82 3.40 21.28
C PRO A 161 -1.92 3.98 19.86
N LEU A 162 -0.79 4.40 19.29
CA LEU A 162 -0.75 4.94 17.93
C LEU A 162 -1.18 3.88 16.90
N LYS A 163 -0.59 2.67 16.96
CA LYS A 163 -0.95 1.54 16.10
C LYS A 163 -2.44 1.19 16.26
N LEU A 164 -2.95 1.13 17.49
CA LEU A 164 -4.37 0.85 17.76
C LEU A 164 -5.29 1.91 17.15
N GLY A 165 -4.91 3.19 17.17
CA GLY A 165 -5.65 4.26 16.51
C GLY A 165 -5.79 4.03 15.00
N PHE A 166 -4.68 3.76 14.31
CA PHE A 166 -4.70 3.45 12.88
C PHE A 166 -5.51 2.19 12.56
N ILE A 167 -5.35 1.12 13.36
CA ILE A 167 -6.12 -0.12 13.21
C ILE A 167 -7.61 0.14 13.40
N GLY A 168 -7.99 0.90 14.42
CA GLY A 168 -9.38 1.21 14.73
C GLY A 168 -10.09 1.92 13.57
N VAL A 169 -9.45 2.94 12.98
CA VAL A 169 -10.02 3.66 11.83
C VAL A 169 -10.15 2.75 10.61
N GLN A 170 -9.14 1.91 10.33
CA GLN A 170 -9.18 0.97 9.21
C GLN A 170 -10.29 -0.08 9.39
N LEU A 171 -10.38 -0.70 10.56
CA LEU A 171 -11.42 -1.68 10.87
C LEU A 171 -12.82 -1.06 10.85
N ALA A 172 -12.98 0.19 11.30
CA ALA A 172 -14.25 0.91 11.18
C ALA A 172 -14.67 1.08 9.72
N GLY A 173 -13.74 1.42 8.81
CA GLY A 173 -13.98 1.47 7.37
C GLY A 173 -14.42 0.11 6.80
N LEU A 174 -13.71 -0.96 7.18
CA LEU A 174 -14.06 -2.33 6.77
C LEU A 174 -15.47 -2.73 7.21
N VAL A 175 -15.80 -2.52 8.49
CA VAL A 175 -17.13 -2.81 9.05
C VAL A 175 -18.21 -1.98 8.36
N TRP A 176 -17.93 -0.70 8.09
CA TRP A 176 -18.87 0.17 7.38
C TRP A 176 -19.22 -0.36 5.99
N VAL A 177 -18.25 -0.82 5.19
CA VAL A 177 -18.53 -1.47 3.90
C VAL A 177 -19.29 -2.78 4.09
N TRP A 178 -18.87 -3.62 5.04
CA TRP A 178 -19.48 -4.93 5.28
C TRP A 178 -20.98 -4.83 5.57
N GLN A 179 -21.39 -3.81 6.33
CA GLN A 179 -22.80 -3.52 6.62
C GLN A 179 -23.62 -3.08 5.40
N LYS A 180 -22.98 -2.46 4.38
CA LYS A 180 -23.63 -2.05 3.12
C LYS A 180 -23.82 -3.20 2.13
N LEU A 181 -23.06 -4.29 2.27
CA LEU A 181 -23.15 -5.45 1.40
C LEU A 181 -24.24 -6.42 1.87
N SER A 182 -25.01 -6.97 0.93
CA SER A 182 -25.93 -8.07 1.21
C SER A 182 -25.16 -9.40 1.41
N PRO A 183 -25.76 -10.44 2.01
CA PRO A 183 -25.05 -11.69 2.32
C PRO A 183 -24.38 -12.37 1.11
N SER A 184 -25.00 -12.35 -0.07
CA SER A 184 -24.39 -12.89 -1.30
C SER A 184 -23.17 -12.07 -1.75
N TRP A 185 -23.26 -10.75 -1.65
CA TRP A 185 -22.17 -9.84 -2.00
C TRP A 185 -21.01 -9.89 -1.00
N ARG A 186 -21.29 -10.10 0.30
CA ARG A 186 -20.27 -10.32 1.33
C ARG A 186 -19.38 -11.51 1.01
N ARG A 187 -19.96 -12.62 0.55
CA ARG A 187 -19.19 -13.82 0.13
C ARG A 187 -18.30 -13.52 -1.07
N LEU A 188 -18.86 -12.85 -2.08
CA LEU A 188 -18.15 -12.49 -3.31
C LEU A 188 -16.96 -11.54 -3.01
N TRP A 189 -17.20 -10.49 -2.22
CA TRP A 189 -16.19 -9.50 -1.87
C TRP A 189 -15.16 -10.05 -0.88
N GLY A 190 -15.61 -10.78 0.14
CA GLY A 190 -14.72 -11.43 1.10
C GLY A 190 -13.79 -12.45 0.42
N GLY A 191 -14.34 -13.30 -0.46
CA GLY A 191 -13.53 -14.23 -1.26
C GLY A 191 -12.55 -13.51 -2.18
N SER A 192 -12.97 -12.42 -2.82
CA SER A 192 -12.11 -11.59 -3.69
C SER A 192 -10.98 -10.92 -2.91
N LEU A 193 -11.25 -10.46 -1.68
CA LEU A 193 -10.25 -9.85 -0.80
C LEU A 193 -9.20 -10.86 -0.35
N VAL A 194 -9.63 -12.04 0.13
CA VAL A 194 -8.72 -13.10 0.55
C VAL A 194 -7.84 -13.53 -0.62
N LEU A 195 -8.47 -13.90 -1.75
CA LEU A 195 -7.75 -14.34 -2.94
C LEU A 195 -6.86 -13.22 -3.50
N GLY A 196 -7.36 -11.99 -3.54
CA GLY A 196 -6.61 -10.84 -4.02
C GLY A 196 -5.38 -10.53 -3.19
N TYR A 197 -5.48 -10.66 -1.86
CA TYR A 197 -4.33 -10.48 -0.97
C TYR A 197 -3.25 -11.53 -1.26
N PHE A 198 -3.62 -12.81 -1.40
CA PHE A 198 -2.67 -13.86 -1.78
C PHE A 198 -2.04 -13.62 -3.15
N LEU A 199 -2.84 -13.27 -4.15
CA LEU A 199 -2.40 -13.08 -5.53
C LEU A 199 -1.58 -11.80 -5.77
N ILE A 200 -1.63 -10.82 -4.86
CA ILE A 200 -0.83 -9.58 -4.97
C ILE A 200 0.31 -9.57 -3.97
N ILE A 201 0.04 -9.76 -2.68
CA ILE A 201 1.05 -9.52 -1.64
C ILE A 201 2.17 -10.55 -1.69
N ILE A 202 1.88 -11.83 -1.97
CA ILE A 202 2.93 -12.85 -2.09
C ILE A 202 3.81 -12.59 -3.31
N PRO A 203 3.27 -12.45 -4.54
CA PRO A 203 4.11 -12.16 -5.71
C PRO A 203 4.88 -10.84 -5.58
N LEU A 204 4.28 -9.79 -5.02
CA LEU A 204 4.99 -8.53 -4.78
C LEU A 204 6.19 -8.72 -3.85
N ARG A 205 6.04 -9.46 -2.74
CA ARG A 205 7.17 -9.73 -1.82
C ARG A 205 8.28 -10.54 -2.48
N ILE A 206 7.94 -11.52 -3.30
CA ILE A 206 8.92 -12.32 -4.06
C ILE A 206 9.65 -11.43 -5.07
N ALA A 207 8.89 -10.64 -5.84
CA ALA A 207 9.44 -9.71 -6.83
C ALA A 207 10.31 -8.63 -6.17
N ASP A 208 9.92 -8.13 -5.00
CA ASP A 208 10.70 -7.17 -4.22
C ASP A 208 12.02 -7.76 -3.73
N GLY A 209 12.01 -8.99 -3.21
CA GLY A 209 13.22 -9.70 -2.80
C GLY A 209 14.21 -9.89 -3.96
N TYR A 210 13.71 -10.30 -5.13
CA TYR A 210 14.52 -10.40 -6.34
C TYR A 210 15.07 -9.02 -6.76
N LEU A 211 14.22 -7.99 -6.78
CA LEU A 211 14.62 -6.63 -7.14
C LEU A 211 15.73 -6.09 -6.24
N ARG A 212 15.63 -6.26 -4.91
CA ARG A 212 16.67 -5.85 -3.96
C ARG A 212 18.01 -6.52 -4.25
N GLN A 213 18.01 -7.79 -4.65
CA GLN A 213 19.23 -8.49 -5.05
C GLN A 213 19.82 -7.87 -6.32
N GLN A 214 18.98 -7.47 -7.27
CA GLN A 214 19.41 -6.89 -8.55
C GLN A 214 19.96 -5.47 -8.38
N VAL A 215 19.37 -4.67 -7.50
CA VAL A 215 19.91 -3.36 -7.10
C VAL A 215 21.26 -3.54 -6.40
N ASN A 216 21.40 -4.53 -5.52
CA ASN A 216 22.68 -4.84 -4.87
C ASN A 216 23.78 -5.26 -5.85
N LEU A 217 23.42 -5.91 -6.96
CA LEU A 217 24.33 -6.25 -8.06
C LEU A 217 24.58 -5.06 -9.02
N GLU A 218 24.00 -3.89 -8.74
CA GLU A 218 24.02 -2.71 -9.59
C GLU A 218 23.52 -2.98 -11.03
N ALA A 219 22.62 -3.95 -11.18
CA ALA A 219 22.12 -4.36 -12.49
C ALA A 219 21.43 -3.17 -13.18
N GLY A 220 21.87 -2.82 -14.40
CA GLY A 220 21.41 -1.60 -15.10
C GLY A 220 19.90 -1.50 -15.30
N TRP A 221 19.19 -2.62 -15.37
CA TRP A 221 17.72 -2.66 -15.50
C TRP A 221 16.97 -2.46 -14.18
N ALA A 222 17.65 -2.60 -13.02
CA ALA A 222 17.11 -2.36 -11.69
C ALA A 222 17.44 -0.96 -11.16
N GLN A 223 18.29 -0.20 -11.85
CA GLN A 223 18.65 1.17 -11.46
C GLN A 223 17.42 2.09 -11.40
N PRO A 224 17.40 3.06 -10.49
CA PRO A 224 16.26 3.97 -10.33
C PRO A 224 16.08 4.85 -11.56
N LEU A 225 14.82 5.16 -11.84
CA LEU A 225 14.35 6.21 -12.73
C LEU A 225 13.27 6.97 -11.96
N LEU A 226 13.44 8.27 -11.76
CA LEU A 226 12.52 9.08 -10.92
C LEU A 226 12.34 8.51 -9.50
N GLY A 227 13.42 8.00 -8.88
CA GLY A 227 13.40 7.39 -7.55
C GLY A 227 12.73 6.01 -7.44
N TRP A 228 12.21 5.46 -8.54
CA TRP A 228 11.66 4.10 -8.59
C TRP A 228 12.52 3.20 -9.45
N SER A 229 12.73 1.96 -9.02
CA SER A 229 13.39 0.97 -9.88
C SER A 229 12.58 0.79 -11.19
N ARG A 230 13.23 0.76 -12.36
CA ARG A 230 12.54 0.62 -13.67
C ARG A 230 11.48 -0.50 -13.73
N PRO A 231 11.69 -1.69 -13.15
CA PRO A 231 10.70 -2.77 -13.18
C PRO A 231 9.40 -2.40 -12.46
N VAL A 232 9.52 -1.60 -11.40
CA VAL A 232 8.39 -1.12 -10.61
C VAL A 232 7.58 -0.11 -11.42
N LEU A 233 8.25 0.83 -12.10
CA LEU A 233 7.58 1.76 -13.02
C LEU A 233 6.85 1.04 -14.16
N LEU A 234 7.48 0.03 -14.76
CA LEU A 234 6.84 -0.77 -15.81
C LEU A 234 5.61 -1.50 -15.28
N ALA A 235 5.67 -2.06 -14.08
CA ALA A 235 4.53 -2.68 -13.44
C ALA A 235 3.41 -1.67 -13.13
N HIS A 236 3.74 -0.48 -12.61
CA HIS A 236 2.78 0.59 -12.38
C HIS A 236 2.06 0.97 -13.68
N ALA A 237 2.82 1.21 -14.75
CA ALA A 237 2.29 1.57 -16.06
C ALA A 237 1.39 0.46 -16.64
N LEU A 238 1.81 -0.81 -16.52
CA LEU A 238 1.04 -1.95 -16.98
C LEU A 238 -0.28 -2.09 -16.20
N VAL A 239 -0.24 -2.04 -14.87
CA VAL A 239 -1.45 -2.14 -14.05
C VAL A 239 -2.40 -0.97 -14.32
N ALA A 240 -1.88 0.25 -14.46
CA ALA A 240 -2.68 1.42 -14.82
C ALA A 240 -3.34 1.26 -16.19
N ALA A 241 -2.60 0.82 -17.21
CA ALA A 241 -3.14 0.57 -18.55
C ALA A 241 -4.23 -0.51 -18.53
N LEU A 242 -4.00 -1.64 -17.85
CA LEU A 242 -4.98 -2.71 -17.70
C LEU A 242 -6.24 -2.25 -16.93
N PHE A 243 -6.07 -1.41 -15.90
CA PHE A 243 -7.18 -0.84 -15.18
C PHE A 243 -8.02 0.08 -16.07
N VAL A 244 -7.41 0.97 -16.85
CA VAL A 244 -8.12 1.87 -17.79
C VAL A 244 -8.89 1.05 -18.83
N LEU A 245 -8.26 0.05 -19.44
CA LEU A 245 -8.90 -0.84 -20.41
C LEU A 245 -10.09 -1.60 -19.80
N TRP A 246 -9.94 -2.12 -18.58
CA TRP A 246 -11.04 -2.76 -17.87
C TRP A 246 -12.15 -1.77 -17.52
N TRP A 247 -11.80 -0.58 -17.04
CA TRP A 247 -12.71 0.47 -16.60
C TRP A 247 -13.61 0.93 -17.72
N TRP A 248 -13.08 1.15 -18.93
CA TRP A 248 -13.84 1.55 -20.11
C TRP A 248 -14.85 0.50 -20.57
N ARG A 249 -14.56 -0.78 -20.36
CA ARG A 249 -15.44 -1.90 -20.74
C ARG A 249 -16.60 -2.16 -19.78
N GLN A 250 -16.57 -1.60 -18.59
CA GLN A 250 -17.70 -1.74 -17.65
C GLN A 250 -18.95 -1.03 -18.19
N PRO A 251 -20.16 -1.33 -17.70
CA PRO A 251 -21.40 -0.61 -18.06
C PRO A 251 -21.63 0.62 -17.15
N ALA A 252 -22.05 1.77 -17.71
CA ALA A 252 -22.08 3.06 -16.97
C ALA A 252 -23.37 3.26 -16.18
N LYS A 253 -24.35 2.40 -16.42
CA LYS A 253 -25.75 2.66 -16.14
C LYS A 253 -25.97 2.91 -14.65
N THR A 254 -26.67 4.01 -14.40
CA THR A 254 -27.35 4.35 -13.16
C THR A 254 -28.30 3.20 -12.79
N PRO A 255 -28.39 2.80 -11.51
CA PRO A 255 -29.55 2.04 -11.06
C PRO A 255 -30.77 2.90 -11.39
N GLN A 256 -31.73 2.35 -12.15
CA GLN A 256 -33.04 2.98 -12.23
C GLN A 256 -33.61 2.96 -10.81
N THR A 257 -33.79 4.16 -10.25
CA THR A 257 -34.51 4.34 -8.99
C THR A 257 -35.95 3.90 -9.22
N GLY A 258 -36.31 2.75 -8.64
CA GLY A 258 -37.68 2.33 -8.38
C GLY A 258 -37.85 2.19 -6.88
#